data_AF-A0A5B6VGS2-F1
#
_entry.id   AF-A0A5B6VGS2-F1
#
_cell.length_a   1.000
_cell.length_b   1.000
_cell.length_c   1.000
_cell.angle_alpha   90.00
_cell.angle_beta   90.00
_cell.angle_gamma   90.00
#
_symmetry.space_group_name_H-M   'P 1'
#
loop_
_entity.id
_entity.type
_entity.pdbx_description
1 polymer ?
#
loop_
_entity_poly.entity_id
_entity_poly.type
_entity_poly.pdbx_seq_one_letter_code
_entity_poly.pdbx_strand_id
1 'polypeptide(L)'
;MNKQLQQIIHIPPNPPVSPTHQPTEKVYAALIEPKHANTIIRRLNQIAPLQNLQHLKRIQKKQLQGGKPELYVILCLASENETQSNRMPPDVEDIVNSYHLTPFITEVNKYAALSKEEWEEQCKLWPTSYHPPTYNIPGITGFSEEDSKAVFNFMKSTVELAKSGDHLIVNAAMIVDPLVGQIIASACDEVCSWHTGTSKAKTETSDFKHLEGFTSHVDANITAKDITFLSNGSANNLQQCYKAVSCLNPWWFAQQSLHSSPCYCHPLRHAAIVAIEASAARDRHLFPGSGHNEKTYGVDCNSSSSGSQAKRQRVDLENVKNSGEQDANTEGSNSLGRPYLCTGYDIYLIWEPCAMCAMALVHQRIRRIFYALPNPETGALGSIHRLQGEKSLNHHYAVFRVVMPELEFPLER
;
A
#
# COMPACT_ATOMS: atom_id res chain seq x y z
N MET A 1 -33.03 -13.62 12.15
CA MET A 1 -32.65 -12.62 11.13
C MET A 1 -31.30 -12.04 11.53
N ASN A 2 -30.21 -12.60 11.02
CA ASN A 2 -28.86 -12.08 11.27
C ASN A 2 -28.70 -10.77 10.49
N LYS A 3 -28.79 -9.62 11.16
CA LYS A 3 -28.22 -8.38 10.62
C LYS A 3 -26.72 -8.65 10.47
N GLN A 4 -26.23 -8.79 9.23
CA GLN A 4 -24.79 -8.78 9.00
C GLN A 4 -24.23 -7.48 9.58
N LEU A 5 -23.32 -7.62 10.54
CA LEU A 5 -22.65 -6.49 11.17
C LEU A 5 -21.62 -5.93 10.19
N GLN A 6 -21.59 -4.60 10.06
CA GLN A 6 -20.52 -3.90 9.34
C GLN A 6 -19.19 -4.15 10.07
N GLN A 7 -18.13 -4.46 9.34
CA GLN A 7 -16.84 -4.80 9.94
C GLN A 7 -15.68 -4.22 9.14
N ILE A 8 -14.66 -3.73 9.83
CA ILE A 8 -13.37 -3.36 9.25
C ILE A 8 -12.36 -4.45 9.63
N ILE A 9 -11.80 -5.12 8.63
CA ILE A 9 -10.88 -6.25 8.79
C ILE A 9 -9.50 -5.80 8.33
N HIS A 10 -8.52 -5.78 9.22
CA HIS A 10 -7.13 -5.51 8.83
C HIS A 10 -6.55 -6.67 8.02
N ILE A 11 -5.88 -6.36 6.91
CA ILE A 11 -5.23 -7.34 6.04
C ILE A 11 -3.72 -7.28 6.28
N PRO A 12 -3.14 -8.25 7.02
CA PRO A 12 -1.74 -8.18 7.43
C PRO A 12 -0.77 -8.26 6.23
N PRO A 13 0.44 -7.70 6.35
CA PRO A 13 1.45 -7.76 5.29
C PRO A 13 1.93 -9.18 5.00
N ASN A 14 2.03 -10.02 6.03
CA ASN A 14 2.33 -11.45 5.89
C ASN A 14 1.05 -12.25 6.11
N PRO A 15 0.91 -13.44 5.48
CA PRO A 15 -0.19 -14.33 5.80
C PRO A 15 -0.18 -14.66 7.31
N PRO A 16 -1.36 -14.73 7.96
CA PRO A 16 -1.43 -15.06 9.37
C PRO A 16 -0.91 -16.49 9.56
N VAL A 17 0.25 -16.62 10.19
CA VAL A 17 0.81 -17.90 10.59
C VAL A 17 0.46 -18.12 12.05
N SER A 18 0.05 -19.33 12.42
CA SER A 18 -0.19 -19.65 13.82
C SER A 18 1.09 -19.35 14.63
N PRO A 19 1.01 -18.68 15.80
CA PRO A 19 2.16 -18.41 16.65
C PRO A 19 2.98 -19.67 16.99
N THR A 20 2.31 -20.84 17.04
CA THR A 20 2.94 -22.12 17.34
C THR A 20 3.56 -22.84 16.13
N HIS A 21 3.21 -22.44 14.90
CA HIS A 21 3.66 -23.10 13.67
C HIS A 21 4.35 -22.10 12.73
N GLN A 22 5.31 -21.34 13.27
CA GLN A 22 6.07 -20.37 12.50
C GLN A 22 7.10 -21.06 11.60
N PRO A 23 7.29 -20.60 10.35
CA PRO A 23 8.29 -21.17 9.45
C PRO A 23 9.69 -20.96 10.02
N THR A 24 10.50 -22.01 9.96
CA THR A 24 11.89 -22.01 10.41
C THR A 24 12.86 -22.09 9.23
N GLU A 25 14.09 -21.62 9.45
CA GLU A 25 15.24 -21.84 8.58
C GLU A 25 16.35 -22.50 9.42
N LYS A 26 17.16 -23.34 8.76
CA LYS A 26 18.30 -24.01 9.41
C LYS A 26 19.52 -23.11 9.35
N VAL A 27 20.23 -23.00 10.47
CA VAL A 27 21.48 -22.23 10.59
C VAL A 27 22.55 -23.05 11.29
N TYR A 28 23.81 -22.78 10.95
CA TYR A 28 24.94 -23.27 11.74
C TYR A 28 25.14 -22.36 12.95
N ALA A 29 25.21 -22.95 14.14
CA ALA A 29 25.55 -22.27 15.38
C ALA A 29 26.72 -22.98 16.08
N ALA A 30 27.45 -22.27 16.93
CA ALA A 30 28.53 -22.84 17.72
C ALA A 30 28.61 -22.21 19.11
N LEU A 31 29.09 -22.99 20.08
CA LEU A 31 29.45 -22.50 21.41
C LEU A 31 30.74 -21.67 21.33
N ILE A 32 30.76 -20.51 21.99
CA ILE A 32 31.91 -19.59 22.00
C ILE A 32 32.25 -19.14 23.42
N GLU A 33 33.53 -18.84 23.63
CA GLU A 33 33.99 -18.19 24.86
C GLU A 33 33.66 -16.68 24.85
N PRO A 34 33.21 -16.11 25.99
CA PRO A 34 32.91 -14.68 26.10
C PRO A 34 34.05 -13.73 25.69
N LYS A 35 35.31 -14.16 25.85
CA LYS A 35 36.49 -13.35 25.46
C LYS A 35 36.57 -13.08 23.97
N HIS A 36 36.10 -14.01 23.14
CA HIS A 36 36.23 -13.95 21.67
C HIS A 36 34.96 -13.45 20.98
N ALA A 37 33.85 -13.32 21.69
CA ALA A 37 32.52 -13.02 21.15
C ALA A 37 32.49 -11.78 20.24
N ASN A 38 33.00 -10.64 20.70
CA ASN A 38 32.99 -9.39 19.93
C ASN A 38 33.81 -9.49 18.63
N THR A 39 34.96 -10.15 18.67
CA THR A 39 35.84 -10.34 17.51
C THR A 39 35.19 -11.25 16.47
N ILE A 40 34.61 -12.37 16.93
CA ILE A 40 33.91 -13.34 16.08
C ILE A 40 32.69 -12.68 15.41
N ILE A 41 31.85 -11.96 16.16
CA ILE A 41 30.68 -11.25 15.59
C ILE A 41 31.11 -10.25 14.52
N ARG A 42 32.12 -9.42 14.79
CA ARG A 42 32.56 -8.38 13.84
C ARG A 42 33.02 -8.98 12.52
N ARG A 43 33.81 -10.06 12.58
CA ARG A 43 34.24 -10.77 11.36
C ARG A 43 33.05 -11.40 10.64
N LEU A 44 32.20 -12.12 11.36
CA LEU A 44 31.06 -12.79 10.75
C LEU A 44 30.05 -11.82 10.13
N ASN A 45 29.87 -10.62 10.68
CA ASN A 45 29.05 -9.58 10.05
C ASN A 45 29.63 -9.08 8.71
N GLN A 46 30.94 -9.21 8.50
CA GLN A 46 31.61 -8.85 7.24
C GLN A 46 31.53 -9.98 6.22
N ILE A 47 31.79 -11.22 6.65
CA ILE A 47 31.92 -12.38 5.72
C ILE A 47 30.60 -13.12 5.48
N ALA A 48 29.70 -13.14 6.47
CA ALA A 48 28.45 -13.91 6.45
C ALA A 48 27.31 -13.11 7.11
N PRO A 49 26.92 -11.95 6.54
CA PRO A 49 25.80 -11.17 7.03
C PRO A 49 24.48 -11.95 6.89
N LEU A 50 23.60 -11.81 7.89
CA LEU A 50 22.28 -12.44 7.92
C LEU A 50 21.26 -11.63 7.09
N GLN A 51 21.46 -11.54 5.77
CA GLN A 51 20.76 -10.57 4.90
C GLN A 51 19.22 -10.67 4.94
N ASN A 52 18.65 -11.81 5.32
CA ASN A 52 17.20 -12.02 5.47
C ASN A 52 16.73 -12.32 6.91
N LEU A 53 17.66 -12.39 7.87
CA LEU A 53 17.41 -12.80 9.27
C LEU A 53 17.91 -11.74 10.26
N GLN A 54 17.78 -10.46 9.91
CA GLN A 54 18.29 -9.33 10.70
C GLN A 54 17.57 -9.16 12.05
N HIS A 55 16.38 -9.74 12.20
CA HIS A 55 15.64 -9.82 13.46
C HIS A 55 16.26 -10.82 14.45
N LEU A 56 17.12 -11.72 14.01
CA LEU A 56 17.77 -12.67 14.93
C LEU A 56 18.88 -11.98 15.70
N LYS A 57 18.96 -12.24 17.01
CA LYS A 57 20.16 -11.89 17.78
C LYS A 57 21.24 -12.89 17.43
N ARG A 58 22.35 -12.41 16.86
CA ARG A 58 23.46 -13.26 16.41
C ARG A 58 24.09 -14.10 17.55
N ILE A 59 23.95 -13.64 18.79
CA ILE A 59 24.35 -14.38 20.00
C ILE A 59 23.14 -14.73 20.86
N GLN A 60 23.13 -15.95 21.36
CA GLN A 60 22.24 -16.44 22.42
C GLN A 60 23.05 -16.73 23.68
N LYS A 61 22.59 -16.21 24.83
CA LYS A 61 23.13 -16.55 26.15
C LYS A 61 22.21 -17.56 26.81
N LYS A 62 22.71 -18.75 27.15
CA LYS A 62 21.98 -19.73 27.97
C LYS A 62 22.61 -19.80 29.36
N GLN A 63 21.76 -19.77 30.38
CA GLN A 63 22.18 -19.87 31.78
C GLN A 63 21.77 -21.23 32.32
N LEU A 64 22.73 -22.12 32.49
CA LEU A 64 22.53 -23.42 33.14
C LEU A 64 22.40 -23.21 34.65
N GLN A 65 21.51 -23.95 35.33
CA GLN A 65 21.28 -23.79 36.76
C GLN A 65 22.59 -24.01 37.54
N GLY A 66 23.13 -22.94 38.13
CA GLY A 66 24.38 -22.95 38.91
C GLY A 66 25.69 -22.90 38.11
N GLY A 67 25.64 -22.80 36.78
CA GLY A 67 26.82 -22.80 35.90
C GLY A 67 27.25 -21.41 35.39
N LYS A 68 28.45 -21.34 34.78
CA LYS A 68 28.88 -20.17 33.99
C LYS A 68 27.95 -20.00 32.77
N PRO A 69 27.65 -18.77 32.34
CA PRO A 69 26.80 -18.55 31.18
C PRO A 69 27.48 -19.04 29.90
N GLU A 70 26.76 -19.84 29.12
CA GLU A 70 27.19 -20.29 27.80
C GLU A 70 26.73 -19.31 26.73
N LEU A 71 27.59 -19.03 25.76
CA LEU A 71 27.29 -18.17 24.63
C LEU A 71 27.31 -18.98 23.34
N TYR A 72 26.22 -18.91 22.60
CA TYR A 72 26.07 -19.52 21.29
C TYR A 72 26.03 -18.42 20.24
N VAL A 73 26.70 -18.62 19.10
CA VAL A 73 26.72 -17.67 17.99
C VAL A 73 26.21 -18.35 16.72
N ILE A 74 25.39 -17.66 15.93
CA ILE A 74 25.04 -18.07 14.58
C ILE A 74 26.25 -17.81 13.67
N LEU A 75 26.69 -18.80 12.92
CA LEU A 75 27.79 -18.69 11.96
C LEU A 75 27.26 -18.21 10.61
N CYS A 76 26.40 -19.00 9.98
CA CYS A 76 25.78 -18.72 8.68
C CYS A 76 24.49 -19.54 8.48
N LEU A 77 23.78 -19.26 7.38
CA LEU A 77 22.65 -20.08 6.92
C LEU A 77 23.14 -21.49 6.53
N ALA A 78 22.35 -22.52 6.81
CA ALA A 78 22.60 -23.87 6.30
C ALA A 78 21.90 -24.00 4.93
N SER A 79 22.64 -24.41 3.90
CA SER A 79 22.08 -24.65 2.57
C SER A 79 21.26 -25.95 2.58
N GLU A 80 20.07 -25.94 1.97
CA GLU A 80 19.17 -27.11 1.88
C GLU A 80 19.44 -28.00 0.65
N ASN A 81 20.41 -27.65 -0.20
CA ASN A 81 20.64 -28.39 -1.45
C ASN A 81 21.35 -29.73 -1.17
N GLU A 82 20.57 -30.81 -1.06
CA GLU A 82 21.00 -32.20 -0.79
C GLU A 82 22.06 -32.78 -1.77
N THR A 83 22.43 -32.06 -2.83
CA THR A 83 23.36 -32.51 -3.87
C THR A 83 24.77 -31.92 -3.77
N GLN A 84 25.00 -30.94 -2.91
CA GLN A 84 26.34 -30.45 -2.58
C GLN A 84 26.46 -30.49 -1.07
N SER A 85 27.44 -31.25 -0.56
CA SER A 85 27.71 -31.44 0.87
C SER A 85 27.42 -30.17 1.66
N ASN A 86 26.70 -30.30 2.79
CA ASN A 86 26.48 -29.35 3.87
C ASN A 86 27.76 -28.56 4.23
N ARG A 87 28.21 -27.66 3.36
CA ARG A 87 29.52 -27.06 3.40
C ARG A 87 29.35 -25.58 3.69
N MET A 88 29.89 -25.22 4.83
CA MET A 88 29.92 -23.86 5.31
C MET A 88 30.83 -23.02 4.38
N PRO A 89 30.59 -21.71 4.22
CA PRO A 89 31.47 -20.88 3.40
C PRO A 89 32.93 -20.99 3.89
N PRO A 90 33.94 -21.06 3.00
CA PRO A 90 35.34 -21.24 3.39
C PRO A 90 35.82 -20.21 4.42
N ASP A 91 35.42 -18.95 4.26
CA ASP A 91 35.78 -17.87 5.19
C ASP A 91 35.21 -18.10 6.60
N VAL A 92 34.09 -18.79 6.71
CA VAL A 92 33.46 -19.14 7.99
C VAL A 92 34.10 -20.41 8.56
N GLU A 93 34.49 -21.39 7.71
CA GLU A 93 35.31 -22.54 8.11
C GLU A 93 36.63 -22.08 8.75
N ASP A 94 37.27 -21.03 8.22
CA ASP A 94 38.49 -20.45 8.79
C ASP A 94 38.29 -19.93 10.22
N ILE A 95 37.14 -19.30 10.51
CA ILE A 95 36.80 -18.85 11.88
C ILE A 95 36.60 -20.06 12.79
N VAL A 96 35.88 -21.08 12.32
CA VAL A 96 35.65 -22.31 13.09
C VAL A 96 36.97 -22.98 13.44
N ASN A 97 37.89 -23.09 12.50
CA ASN A 97 39.22 -23.68 12.72
C ASN A 97 40.08 -22.80 13.63
N SER A 98 40.11 -21.48 13.41
CA SER A 98 40.93 -20.55 14.21
C SER A 98 40.57 -20.56 15.69
N TYR A 99 39.29 -20.68 16.00
CA TYR A 99 38.78 -20.67 17.38
C TYR A 99 38.39 -22.07 17.90
N HIS A 100 38.67 -23.14 17.14
CA HIS A 100 38.34 -24.53 17.48
C HIS A 100 36.88 -24.71 17.87
N LEU A 101 35.97 -24.10 17.10
CA LEU A 101 34.54 -24.14 17.37
C LEU A 101 33.93 -25.48 16.93
N THR A 102 32.87 -25.90 17.61
CA THR A 102 32.09 -27.08 17.25
C THR A 102 30.74 -26.65 16.66
N PRO A 103 30.61 -26.56 15.32
CA PRO A 103 29.36 -26.15 14.69
C PRO A 103 28.30 -27.25 14.79
N PHE A 104 27.05 -26.85 15.02
CA PHE A 104 25.87 -27.70 14.97
C PHE A 104 24.74 -26.98 14.24
N ILE A 105 23.77 -27.74 13.72
CA ILE A 105 22.61 -27.18 13.02
C ILE A 105 21.50 -26.92 14.04
N THR A 106 20.90 -25.74 13.98
CA THR A 106 19.72 -25.37 14.78
C THR A 106 18.69 -24.65 13.92
N GLU A 107 17.45 -24.62 14.38
CA GLU A 107 16.35 -23.97 13.68
C GLU A 107 16.07 -22.59 14.29
N VAL A 108 15.87 -21.61 13.41
CA VAL A 108 15.54 -20.23 13.77
C VAL A 108 14.34 -19.77 12.98
N ASN A 109 13.58 -18.82 13.51
CA ASN A 109 12.40 -18.30 12.79
C ASN A 109 12.81 -17.51 11.55
N LYS A 110 12.17 -17.85 10.43
CA LYS A 110 12.38 -17.23 9.11
C LYS A 110 11.99 -15.75 9.09
N TYR A 111 10.90 -15.40 9.77
CA TYR A 111 10.33 -14.06 9.75
C TYR A 111 10.39 -13.40 11.13
N ALA A 112 10.50 -12.07 11.15
CA ALA A 112 10.38 -11.27 12.35
C ALA A 112 8.95 -11.34 12.89
N ALA A 113 8.79 -11.42 14.21
CA ALA A 113 7.49 -11.38 14.85
C ALA A 113 6.74 -10.07 14.57
N LEU A 114 5.45 -10.18 14.28
CA LEU A 114 4.53 -9.04 14.11
C LEU A 114 3.79 -8.72 15.42
N SER A 115 3.61 -9.71 16.29
CA SER A 115 2.98 -9.56 17.59
C SER A 115 3.93 -9.90 18.73
N LYS A 116 3.57 -9.49 19.95
CA LYS A 116 4.32 -9.81 21.14
C LYS A 116 4.25 -11.31 21.46
N GLU A 117 3.08 -11.92 21.26
CA GLU A 117 2.85 -13.35 21.47
C GLU A 117 3.69 -14.19 20.50
N GLU A 118 3.72 -13.80 19.22
CA GLU A 118 4.60 -14.44 18.24
C GLU A 118 6.06 -14.31 18.67
N TRP A 119 6.49 -13.12 19.09
CA TRP A 119 7.87 -12.90 19.53
C TRP A 119 8.27 -13.77 20.73
N GLU A 120 7.38 -13.93 21.70
CA GLU A 120 7.59 -14.78 22.87
C GLU A 120 7.78 -16.25 22.45
N GLU A 121 6.97 -16.76 21.51
CA GLU A 121 7.15 -18.10 20.94
C GLU A 121 8.45 -18.23 20.14
N GLN A 122 8.80 -17.23 19.31
CA GLN A 122 10.05 -17.23 18.55
C GLN A 122 11.28 -17.29 19.46
N CYS A 123 11.26 -16.55 20.56
CA CYS A 123 12.35 -16.52 21.53
C CYS A 123 12.60 -17.85 22.24
N LYS A 124 11.64 -18.80 22.21
CA LYS A 124 11.84 -20.16 22.71
C LYS A 124 12.80 -20.97 21.84
N LEU A 125 12.80 -20.72 20.52
CA LEU A 125 13.73 -21.35 19.58
C LEU A 125 15.08 -20.64 19.60
N TRP A 126 15.09 -19.35 19.26
CA TRP A 126 16.30 -18.52 19.25
C TRP A 126 15.94 -17.07 19.56
N PRO A 127 16.76 -16.33 20.33
CA PRO A 127 16.45 -14.95 20.67
C PRO A 127 16.37 -14.05 19.44
N THR A 128 15.26 -13.32 19.34
CA THR A 128 15.04 -12.33 18.27
C THR A 128 14.87 -10.93 18.87
N SER A 129 15.13 -9.88 18.08
CA SER A 129 14.75 -8.52 18.40
C SER A 129 13.29 -8.30 18.02
N TYR A 130 12.50 -7.85 19.00
CA TYR A 130 11.17 -7.33 18.73
C TYR A 130 11.24 -5.83 18.63
N HIS A 131 11.03 -5.34 17.42
CA HIS A 131 10.72 -3.95 17.18
C HIS A 131 9.27 -3.94 16.72
N PRO A 132 8.30 -3.65 17.62
CA PRO A 132 6.94 -3.46 17.18
C PRO A 132 6.98 -2.40 16.07
N PRO A 133 6.23 -2.57 14.97
CA PRO A 133 6.19 -1.55 13.92
C PRO A 133 5.93 -0.19 14.59
N THR A 134 6.89 0.73 14.51
CA THR A 134 6.78 2.08 15.10
C THR A 134 5.61 2.88 14.52
N TYR A 135 5.04 2.37 13.43
CA TYR A 135 3.76 2.79 12.93
C TYR A 135 2.68 2.20 13.85
N ASN A 136 2.33 2.94 14.91
CA ASN A 136 0.93 2.96 15.35
C ASN A 136 0.12 3.49 14.17
N ILE A 137 -0.12 2.67 13.14
CA ILE A 137 -1.03 3.04 12.06
C ILE A 137 -2.40 3.06 12.71
N PRO A 138 -3.04 4.24 12.86
CA PRO A 138 -4.34 4.32 13.50
C PRO A 138 -5.30 3.35 12.79
N GLY A 139 -5.97 2.50 13.54
CA GLY A 139 -6.84 1.45 13.01
C GLY A 139 -6.31 0.01 13.13
N ILE A 140 -4.99 -0.24 13.20
CA ILE A 140 -4.46 -1.62 13.32
C ILE A 140 -4.77 -2.22 14.70
N THR A 141 -4.62 -1.41 15.76
CA THR A 141 -5.01 -1.78 17.14
C THR A 141 -6.53 -1.63 17.37
N GLY A 142 -7.29 -1.35 16.32
CA GLY A 142 -8.70 -0.96 16.37
C GLY A 142 -8.92 0.49 15.93
N PHE A 143 -10.14 0.76 15.48
CA PHE A 143 -10.66 2.09 15.16
C PHE A 143 -11.52 2.57 16.33
N SER A 144 -11.56 3.88 16.59
CA SER A 144 -12.60 4.44 17.47
C SER A 144 -13.98 4.28 16.84
N GLU A 145 -15.05 4.48 17.62
CA GLU A 145 -16.42 4.45 17.11
C GLU A 145 -16.63 5.54 16.05
N GLU A 146 -16.07 6.73 16.28
CA GLU A 146 -16.13 7.87 15.36
C GLU A 146 -15.37 7.58 14.06
N ASP A 147 -14.15 7.05 14.16
CA ASP A 147 -13.32 6.70 13.01
C ASP A 147 -13.96 5.57 12.19
N SER A 148 -14.51 4.56 12.87
CA SER A 148 -15.21 3.45 12.22
C SER A 148 -16.40 3.97 11.42
N LYS A 149 -17.21 4.85 12.03
CA LYS A 149 -18.36 5.48 11.35
C LYS A 149 -17.91 6.31 10.14
N ALA A 150 -16.83 7.06 10.25
CA ALA A 150 -16.27 7.81 9.12
C ALA A 150 -15.83 6.86 7.98
N VAL A 151 -15.10 5.78 8.30
CA VAL A 151 -14.71 4.75 7.33
C VAL A 151 -15.92 4.16 6.60
N PHE A 152 -16.98 3.80 7.32
CA PHE A 152 -18.20 3.27 6.70
C PHE A 152 -18.92 4.32 5.84
N ASN A 153 -18.96 5.59 6.26
CA ASN A 153 -19.58 6.66 5.46
C ASN A 153 -18.84 6.92 4.14
N PHE A 154 -17.51 6.96 4.17
CA PHE A 154 -16.71 7.12 2.94
C PHE A 154 -16.83 5.88 2.04
N MET A 155 -16.82 4.68 2.63
CA MET A 155 -17.04 3.45 1.85
C MET A 155 -18.43 3.44 1.22
N LYS A 156 -19.48 3.84 1.95
CA LYS A 156 -20.83 3.98 1.40
C LYS A 156 -20.88 5.00 0.25
N SER A 157 -20.24 6.15 0.42
CA SER A 157 -20.15 7.16 -0.64
C SER A 157 -19.42 6.63 -1.89
N THR A 158 -18.39 5.80 -1.70
CA THR A 158 -17.67 5.12 -2.79
C THR A 158 -18.58 4.10 -3.49
N VAL A 159 -19.41 3.37 -2.74
CA VAL A 159 -20.41 2.45 -3.31
C VAL A 159 -21.48 3.18 -4.11
N GLU A 160 -21.98 4.31 -3.62
CA GLU A 160 -22.94 5.12 -4.39
C GLU A 160 -22.31 5.63 -5.70
N LEU A 161 -21.04 6.04 -5.66
CA LEU A 161 -20.30 6.42 -6.88
C LEU A 161 -20.15 5.26 -7.87
N ALA A 162 -20.03 4.04 -7.36
CA ALA A 162 -19.90 2.82 -8.16
C ALA A 162 -21.22 2.30 -8.72
N LYS A 163 -22.37 2.79 -8.25
CA LYS A 163 -23.68 2.38 -8.77
C LYS A 163 -23.95 3.12 -10.08
N SER A 164 -24.08 2.36 -11.16
CA SER A 164 -24.62 2.87 -12.42
C SER A 164 -26.16 2.95 -12.39
N GLY A 165 -26.77 3.63 -13.37
CA GLY A 165 -28.23 3.80 -13.47
C GLY A 165 -29.03 2.49 -13.52
N ASP A 166 -28.40 1.38 -13.90
CA ASP A 166 -28.99 0.04 -13.95
C ASP A 166 -28.73 -0.78 -12.65
N HIS A 167 -28.29 -0.13 -11.57
CA HIS A 167 -27.86 -0.75 -10.31
C HIS A 167 -26.65 -1.71 -10.43
N LEU A 168 -25.95 -1.71 -11.56
CA LEU A 168 -24.71 -2.48 -11.73
C LEU A 168 -23.59 -1.78 -10.98
N ILE A 169 -22.88 -2.52 -10.14
CA ILE A 169 -21.69 -2.04 -9.42
C ILE A 169 -20.50 -2.08 -10.37
N VAL A 170 -20.03 -0.91 -10.76
CA VAL A 170 -18.78 -0.76 -11.51
C VAL A 170 -17.59 -0.60 -10.54
N ASN A 171 -16.40 -0.33 -11.07
CA ASN A 171 -15.26 0.00 -10.23
C ASN A 171 -15.27 1.49 -9.85
N ALA A 172 -14.90 1.80 -8.62
CA ALA A 172 -14.72 3.18 -8.16
C ALA A 172 -13.61 3.30 -7.12
N ALA A 173 -13.04 4.50 -7.06
CA ALA A 173 -11.99 4.90 -6.13
C ALA A 173 -12.25 6.30 -5.58
N MET A 174 -11.99 6.50 -4.29
CA MET A 174 -12.15 7.78 -3.62
C MET A 174 -10.96 8.05 -2.70
N ILE A 175 -10.23 9.14 -2.95
CA ILE A 175 -9.12 9.61 -2.11
C ILE A 175 -9.69 10.63 -1.13
N VAL A 176 -9.34 10.51 0.14
CA VAL A 176 -9.87 11.33 1.24
C VAL A 176 -8.72 11.83 2.10
N ASP A 177 -8.80 13.09 2.52
CA ASP A 177 -7.98 13.60 3.61
C ASP A 177 -8.68 13.29 4.95
N PRO A 178 -8.12 12.37 5.73
CA PRO A 178 -8.72 11.89 6.96
C PRO A 178 -8.60 12.88 8.12
N LEU A 179 -7.72 13.89 8.03
CA LEU A 179 -7.58 14.90 9.10
C LEU A 179 -8.75 15.89 9.09
N VAL A 180 -9.25 16.22 7.90
CA VAL A 180 -10.37 17.15 7.70
C VAL A 180 -11.67 16.43 7.28
N GLY A 181 -11.60 15.14 6.93
CA GLY A 181 -12.74 14.37 6.44
C GLY A 181 -13.21 14.82 5.04
N GLN A 182 -12.31 15.35 4.21
CA GLN A 182 -12.64 15.91 2.91
C GLN A 182 -12.31 14.94 1.78
N ILE A 183 -13.23 14.79 0.83
CA ILE A 183 -12.97 14.04 -0.40
C ILE A 183 -12.04 14.85 -1.29
N ILE A 184 -10.92 14.24 -1.66
CA ILE A 184 -9.86 14.85 -2.44
C ILE A 184 -10.09 14.64 -3.94
N ALA A 185 -10.38 13.40 -4.30
CA ALA A 185 -10.66 12.98 -5.66
C ALA A 185 -11.56 11.74 -5.62
N SER A 186 -12.36 11.58 -6.66
CA SER A 186 -13.24 10.43 -6.85
C SER A 186 -13.29 10.08 -8.32
N ALA A 187 -13.22 8.80 -8.66
CA ALA A 187 -13.21 8.35 -10.05
C ALA A 187 -13.76 6.93 -10.20
N CYS A 188 -14.21 6.62 -11.42
CA CYS A 188 -14.54 5.28 -11.88
C CYS A 188 -13.52 4.82 -12.94
N ASP A 189 -13.63 3.58 -13.42
CA ASP A 189 -12.82 3.13 -14.56
C ASP A 189 -13.13 3.98 -15.81
N GLU A 190 -12.10 4.55 -16.44
CA GLU A 190 -12.21 5.36 -17.66
C GLU A 190 -11.53 4.67 -18.84
N VAL A 191 -11.75 3.36 -18.95
CA VAL A 191 -11.03 2.55 -19.94
C VAL A 191 -11.54 2.71 -21.36
N CYS A 192 -12.78 3.18 -21.58
CA CYS A 192 -13.25 3.55 -22.91
C CYS A 192 -13.89 4.95 -22.89
N SER A 193 -13.35 5.84 -23.72
CA SER A 193 -13.92 7.17 -23.94
C SER A 193 -14.76 7.18 -25.21
N TRP A 194 -16.00 7.63 -25.10
CA TRP A 194 -16.89 7.83 -26.24
C TRP A 194 -16.76 9.30 -26.67
N HIS A 195 -16.26 9.57 -27.87
CA HIS A 195 -16.34 10.91 -28.43
C HIS A 195 -17.79 11.19 -28.86
N THR A 196 -18.46 12.13 -28.19
CA THR A 196 -19.60 12.82 -28.80
C THR A 196 -19.04 13.71 -29.92
N GLY A 197 -19.36 13.35 -31.17
CA GLY A 197 -18.91 14.07 -32.35
C GLY A 197 -19.26 15.56 -32.28
N THR A 198 -18.25 16.39 -32.54
CA THR A 198 -18.33 17.84 -32.65
C THR A 198 -19.38 18.24 -33.67
N SER A 199 -20.41 19.01 -33.27
CA SER A 199 -21.21 19.77 -34.22
C SER A 199 -20.61 21.16 -34.39
N LYS A 200 -20.64 21.62 -35.64
CA LYS A 200 -19.85 22.70 -36.22
C LYS A 200 -20.12 24.08 -35.60
N ALA A 201 -19.02 24.84 -35.50
CA ALA A 201 -18.90 26.30 -35.59
C ALA A 201 -20.21 27.11 -35.77
N LYS A 202 -20.49 27.95 -34.77
CA LYS A 202 -20.87 29.35 -35.01
C LYS A 202 -20.05 30.24 -34.09
N THR A 203 -19.18 31.01 -34.73
CA THR A 203 -18.62 32.27 -34.26
C THR A 203 -19.74 33.16 -33.72
N GLU A 204 -19.62 33.60 -32.47
CA GLU A 204 -20.04 34.94 -32.08
C GLU A 204 -19.31 35.35 -30.79
N THR A 205 -18.59 36.44 -30.92
CA THR A 205 -17.86 37.19 -29.89
C THR A 205 -18.81 37.95 -28.99
N SER A 206 -18.70 37.82 -27.67
CA SER A 206 -19.01 38.92 -26.73
C SER A 206 -18.55 38.59 -25.30
N ASP A 207 -17.57 39.36 -24.85
CA ASP A 207 -17.47 40.08 -23.58
C ASP A 207 -17.69 39.38 -22.23
N PHE A 208 -16.60 39.40 -21.47
CA PHE A 208 -16.55 39.27 -20.01
C PHE A 208 -17.54 40.21 -19.31
N LYS A 209 -18.47 39.65 -18.53
CA LYS A 209 -18.88 40.23 -17.25
C LYS A 209 -19.05 39.16 -16.17
N HIS A 210 -18.43 39.47 -15.05
CA HIS A 210 -18.42 38.83 -13.74
C HIS A 210 -19.83 38.55 -13.19
N LEU A 211 -20.09 37.30 -12.76
CA LEU A 211 -21.07 37.03 -11.71
C LEU A 211 -20.70 35.74 -10.95
N GLU A 212 -20.74 35.87 -9.63
CA GLU A 212 -20.34 34.91 -8.61
C GLU A 212 -21.22 33.64 -8.59
N GLY A 213 -20.63 32.54 -8.12
CA GLY A 213 -21.32 31.33 -7.70
C GLY A 213 -21.35 30.19 -8.71
N PHE A 214 -20.27 29.39 -8.78
CA PHE A 214 -20.28 28.10 -9.46
C PHE A 214 -19.90 26.96 -8.49
N THR A 215 -20.92 26.43 -7.82
CA THR A 215 -21.03 24.98 -7.63
C THR A 215 -21.23 24.35 -9.00
N SER A 216 -20.20 23.76 -9.60
CA SER A 216 -20.38 22.93 -10.80
C SER A 216 -20.71 21.50 -10.38
N HIS A 217 -22.01 21.27 -10.15
CA HIS A 217 -22.62 20.00 -10.54
C HIS A 217 -22.34 19.84 -12.04
N VAL A 218 -21.34 19.02 -12.38
CA VAL A 218 -21.27 18.46 -13.73
C VAL A 218 -22.31 17.36 -13.74
N ASP A 219 -23.51 17.70 -14.22
CA ASP A 219 -24.55 16.74 -14.54
C ASP A 219 -23.96 15.67 -15.48
N ALA A 220 -23.68 14.50 -14.92
CA ALA A 220 -23.29 13.31 -15.65
C ALA A 220 -24.49 12.68 -16.39
N ASN A 221 -25.39 13.49 -16.93
CA ASN A 221 -26.48 13.07 -17.80
C ASN A 221 -26.03 13.11 -19.27
N ILE A 222 -24.93 12.42 -19.59
CA ILE A 222 -24.58 12.07 -20.97
C ILE A 222 -24.91 10.59 -21.16
N THR A 223 -26.19 10.37 -21.44
CA THR A 223 -26.80 9.21 -22.14
C THR A 223 -25.90 7.98 -22.36
N ALA A 224 -25.97 7.05 -21.40
CA ALA A 224 -25.62 5.64 -21.57
C ALA A 224 -26.67 4.92 -22.45
N LYS A 225 -26.80 5.31 -23.74
CA LYS A 225 -27.84 4.76 -24.62
C LYS A 225 -27.41 3.64 -25.56
N ASP A 226 -26.14 3.25 -25.62
CA ASP A 226 -25.69 2.19 -26.55
C ASP A 226 -24.82 1.12 -25.89
N ILE A 227 -25.17 0.69 -24.68
CA ILE A 227 -24.87 -0.69 -24.21
C ILE A 227 -26.14 -1.51 -24.38
N THR A 228 -26.66 -1.56 -25.60
CA THR A 228 -27.76 -2.48 -25.93
C THR A 228 -27.16 -3.75 -26.50
N PHE A 229 -26.79 -4.69 -25.63
CA PHE A 229 -26.76 -6.10 -26.01
C PHE A 229 -27.40 -6.96 -24.90
N LEU A 230 -28.66 -7.32 -25.20
CA LEU A 230 -29.44 -8.45 -24.72
C LEU A 230 -29.87 -8.44 -23.24
N SER A 231 -31.02 -7.79 -23.04
CA SER A 231 -31.94 -8.07 -21.93
C SER A 231 -32.42 -9.53 -21.99
N ASN A 232 -32.10 -10.32 -20.97
CA ASN A 232 -32.96 -11.38 -20.43
C ASN A 232 -32.46 -11.78 -19.05
N GLY A 233 -33.33 -11.67 -18.05
CA GLY A 233 -33.01 -11.91 -16.64
C GLY A 233 -32.49 -13.33 -16.38
N SER A 234 -31.25 -13.43 -15.92
CA SER A 234 -30.64 -14.60 -15.29
C SER A 234 -29.25 -14.20 -14.75
N ALA A 235 -28.63 -15.07 -13.95
CA ALA A 235 -27.30 -14.93 -13.32
C ALA A 235 -26.16 -14.41 -14.23
N ASN A 236 -26.35 -14.47 -15.56
CA ASN A 236 -25.46 -13.91 -16.58
C ASN A 236 -25.19 -12.39 -16.44
N ASN A 237 -26.14 -11.60 -15.91
CA ASN A 237 -25.95 -10.14 -15.76
C ASN A 237 -24.87 -9.79 -14.72
N LEU A 238 -24.77 -10.56 -13.62
CA LEU A 238 -23.76 -10.35 -12.57
C LEU A 238 -22.35 -10.71 -13.06
N GLN A 239 -22.22 -11.80 -13.83
CA GLN A 239 -20.95 -12.18 -14.45
C GLN A 239 -20.47 -11.15 -15.49
N GLN A 240 -21.40 -10.41 -16.09
CA GLN A 240 -21.11 -9.31 -17.01
C GLN A 240 -20.67 -8.02 -16.29
N CYS A 241 -21.15 -7.77 -15.06
CA CYS A 241 -20.66 -6.68 -14.20
C CYS A 241 -19.17 -6.81 -13.86
N TYR A 242 -18.71 -8.02 -13.52
CA TYR A 242 -17.30 -8.25 -13.17
C TYR A 242 -16.35 -8.11 -14.36
N LYS A 243 -16.84 -8.41 -15.59
CA LYS A 243 -16.06 -8.22 -16.83
C LYS A 243 -15.77 -6.74 -17.12
N ALA A 244 -16.62 -5.83 -16.66
CA ALA A 244 -16.43 -4.39 -16.85
C ALA A 244 -15.46 -3.75 -15.83
N VAL A 245 -15.09 -4.48 -14.77
CA VAL A 245 -14.13 -4.00 -13.76
C VAL A 245 -12.71 -4.29 -14.25
N SER A 246 -11.98 -3.23 -14.56
CA SER A 246 -10.65 -3.31 -15.17
C SER A 246 -9.61 -3.93 -14.24
N CYS A 247 -9.75 -3.69 -12.93
CA CYS A 247 -8.93 -4.34 -11.92
C CYS A 247 -9.16 -5.86 -11.84
N LEU A 248 -10.34 -6.39 -12.19
CA LEU A 248 -10.57 -7.84 -12.23
C LEU A 248 -10.06 -8.43 -13.54
N ASN A 249 -10.35 -7.75 -14.66
CA ASN A 249 -10.10 -8.25 -16.01
C ASN A 249 -9.18 -7.34 -16.83
N PRO A 250 -7.86 -7.27 -16.55
CA PRO A 250 -6.94 -6.40 -17.27
C PRO A 250 -6.76 -6.78 -18.76
N TRP A 251 -7.10 -8.01 -19.13
CA TRP A 251 -6.92 -8.55 -20.49
C TRP A 251 -8.20 -8.59 -21.33
N TRP A 252 -9.35 -8.18 -20.79
CA TRP A 252 -10.65 -8.28 -21.46
C TRP A 252 -10.68 -7.58 -22.84
N PHE A 253 -9.91 -6.50 -23.00
CA PHE A 253 -9.78 -5.76 -24.26
C PHE A 253 -9.12 -6.55 -25.40
N ALA A 254 -8.28 -7.54 -25.08
CA ALA A 254 -7.65 -8.39 -26.10
C ALA A 254 -8.65 -9.38 -26.74
N GLN A 255 -9.82 -9.58 -26.14
CA GLN A 255 -10.85 -10.52 -26.61
C GLN A 255 -11.97 -9.85 -27.41
N GLN A 256 -12.05 -8.52 -27.44
CA GLN A 256 -13.04 -7.81 -28.24
C GLN A 256 -12.58 -7.63 -29.69
N SER A 257 -13.28 -8.30 -30.61
CA SER A 257 -13.25 -7.99 -32.05
C SER A 257 -13.78 -6.56 -32.25
N LEU A 258 -12.91 -5.65 -32.70
CA LEU A 258 -13.25 -4.28 -33.09
C LEU A 258 -14.28 -4.28 -34.24
N HIS A 259 -15.57 -4.31 -33.89
CA HIS A 259 -16.64 -3.99 -34.81
C HIS A 259 -17.41 -2.77 -34.28
N SER A 260 -17.19 -1.66 -34.98
CA SER A 260 -18.02 -0.44 -35.04
C SER A 260 -17.71 0.65 -34.00
N SER A 261 -17.21 1.79 -34.52
CA SER A 261 -16.95 3.10 -33.89
C SER A 261 -15.55 3.30 -33.27
N PRO A 262 -14.88 4.46 -33.48
CA PRO A 262 -13.54 4.73 -32.95
C PRO A 262 -13.63 5.11 -31.46
N CYS A 263 -13.76 4.10 -30.59
CA CYS A 263 -13.54 4.28 -29.17
C CYS A 263 -12.02 4.34 -28.90
N TYR A 264 -11.55 5.41 -28.25
CA TYR A 264 -10.21 5.40 -27.68
C TYR A 264 -10.31 4.71 -26.33
N CYS A 265 -9.93 3.44 -26.30
CA CYS A 265 -9.84 2.68 -25.07
C CYS A 265 -8.39 2.64 -24.56
N HIS A 266 -8.18 2.99 -23.28
CA HIS A 266 -6.87 2.95 -22.64
C HIS A 266 -6.89 1.96 -21.47
N PRO A 267 -6.34 0.74 -21.63
CA PRO A 267 -6.54 -0.38 -20.70
C PRO A 267 -6.09 -0.10 -19.26
N LEU A 268 -5.14 0.81 -19.07
CA LEU A 268 -4.59 1.12 -17.74
C LEU A 268 -5.37 2.20 -16.96
N ARG A 269 -6.48 2.73 -17.50
CA ARG A 269 -7.26 3.79 -16.82
C ARG A 269 -8.25 3.22 -15.82
N HIS A 270 -7.71 2.49 -14.85
CA HIS A 270 -8.44 1.96 -13.71
C HIS A 270 -8.81 3.08 -12.74
N ALA A 271 -9.90 2.92 -11.99
CA ALA A 271 -10.43 3.91 -11.05
C ALA A 271 -9.37 4.49 -10.11
N ALA A 272 -8.46 3.66 -9.58
CA ALA A 272 -7.38 4.12 -8.72
C ALA A 272 -6.40 5.06 -9.45
N ILE A 273 -6.04 4.76 -10.71
CA ILE A 273 -5.16 5.59 -11.53
C ILE A 273 -5.84 6.91 -11.86
N VAL A 274 -7.11 6.86 -12.26
CA VAL A 274 -7.90 8.05 -12.58
C VAL A 274 -8.08 8.95 -11.35
N ALA A 275 -8.31 8.36 -10.16
CA ALA A 275 -8.41 9.12 -8.91
C ALA A 275 -7.08 9.82 -8.56
N ILE A 276 -5.94 9.16 -8.78
CA ILE A 276 -4.60 9.75 -8.60
C ILE A 276 -4.40 10.93 -9.56
N GLU A 277 -4.76 10.74 -10.83
CA GLU A 277 -4.68 11.80 -11.85
C GLU A 277 -5.54 13.01 -11.49
N ALA A 278 -6.78 12.77 -11.05
CA ALA A 278 -7.71 13.81 -10.61
C ALA A 278 -7.20 14.56 -9.37
N SER A 279 -6.62 13.84 -8.39
CA SER A 279 -5.96 14.44 -7.22
C SER A 279 -4.82 15.37 -7.65
N ALA A 280 -3.93 14.90 -8.54
CA ALA A 280 -2.82 15.69 -9.04
C ALA A 280 -3.26 16.89 -9.90
N ALA A 281 -4.37 16.77 -10.65
CA ALA A 281 -4.95 17.87 -11.41
C ALA A 281 -5.51 18.96 -10.50
N ARG A 282 -6.23 18.56 -9.45
CA ARG A 282 -6.74 19.48 -8.42
C ARG A 282 -5.61 20.20 -7.71
N ASP A 283 -4.56 19.49 -7.30
CA ASP A 283 -3.41 20.11 -6.61
C ASP A 283 -2.67 21.12 -7.50
N ARG A 284 -2.58 20.87 -8.82
CA ARG A 284 -2.06 21.85 -9.80
C ARG A 284 -2.93 23.12 -9.87
N HIS A 285 -4.24 22.98 -9.71
CA HIS A 285 -5.19 24.08 -9.75
C HIS A 285 -5.20 24.92 -8.46
N LEU A 286 -5.12 24.25 -7.30
CA LEU A 286 -5.10 24.90 -5.98
C LEU A 286 -3.75 25.54 -5.65
N PHE A 287 -2.66 24.95 -6.15
CA PHE A 287 -1.29 25.42 -5.92
C PHE A 287 -0.59 25.66 -7.26
N PRO A 288 -1.03 26.68 -8.03
CA PRO A 288 -0.34 27.06 -9.25
C PRO A 288 1.10 27.43 -8.90
N GLY A 289 2.06 26.87 -9.63
CA GLY A 289 3.47 27.12 -9.36
C GLY A 289 3.78 28.60 -9.42
N SER A 290 4.29 29.18 -8.32
CA SER A 290 4.91 30.50 -8.37
C SER A 290 6.21 30.39 -9.17
N GLY A 291 6.15 30.73 -10.46
CA GLY A 291 7.31 31.00 -11.32
C GLY A 291 7.77 29.86 -12.25
N HIS A 292 7.18 29.76 -13.43
CA HIS A 292 7.84 30.11 -14.71
C HIS A 292 6.85 29.90 -15.85
N ASN A 293 6.69 30.92 -16.70
CA ASN A 293 6.01 30.85 -18.00
C ASN A 293 6.38 29.54 -18.71
N GLU A 294 5.39 28.73 -19.08
CA GLU A 294 5.52 27.66 -20.07
C GLU A 294 5.97 28.28 -21.39
N LYS A 295 7.28 28.48 -21.53
CA LYS A 295 7.92 28.46 -22.83
C LYS A 295 8.10 26.99 -23.19
N THR A 296 7.38 26.57 -24.21
CA THR A 296 7.64 25.38 -24.99
C THR A 296 9.14 25.28 -25.26
N TYR A 297 9.80 24.27 -24.69
CA TYR A 297 11.14 23.88 -25.14
C TYR A 297 11.09 22.44 -25.59
N GLY A 298 11.33 22.29 -26.89
CA GLY A 298 11.69 21.02 -27.49
C GLY A 298 12.99 20.48 -26.87
N VAL A 299 13.15 19.19 -27.09
CA VAL A 299 14.31 18.36 -26.81
C VAL A 299 15.62 19.12 -27.05
N ASP A 300 16.49 19.19 -26.03
CA ASP A 300 17.91 18.85 -26.17
C ASP A 300 18.58 18.67 -24.80
N CYS A 301 19.50 17.71 -24.76
CA CYS A 301 20.17 17.16 -23.58
C CYS A 301 21.46 17.93 -23.24
N ASN A 302 21.85 17.82 -21.96
CA ASN A 302 23.14 18.16 -21.32
C ASN A 302 23.34 19.59 -20.80
N SER A 303 23.25 19.78 -19.47
CA SER A 303 24.44 19.84 -18.59
C SER A 303 24.08 20.18 -17.13
N SER A 304 24.64 19.37 -16.23
CA SER A 304 24.97 19.54 -14.81
C SER A 304 24.67 20.83 -14.00
N SER A 305 24.13 20.55 -12.80
CA SER A 305 24.39 21.15 -11.48
C SER A 305 23.63 22.42 -11.07
N SER A 306 22.77 22.29 -10.05
CA SER A 306 23.14 22.61 -8.66
C SER A 306 21.93 22.41 -7.75
N GLY A 307 22.18 21.80 -6.60
CA GLY A 307 21.15 21.21 -5.75
C GLY A 307 20.17 22.20 -5.13
N SER A 308 18.93 21.77 -5.05
CA SER A 308 17.99 22.20 -4.02
C SER A 308 17.56 20.95 -3.26
N GLN A 309 18.01 20.86 -2.00
CA GLN A 309 17.68 19.78 -1.08
C GLN A 309 16.17 19.66 -0.94
N ALA A 310 15.62 18.51 -1.31
CA ALA A 310 14.28 18.10 -0.93
C ALA A 310 14.24 17.97 0.61
N LYS A 311 13.77 19.03 1.27
CA LYS A 311 13.58 19.08 2.72
C LYS A 311 12.53 18.02 3.08
N ARG A 312 12.98 16.90 3.67
CA ARG A 312 12.12 15.90 4.31
C ARG A 312 11.21 16.63 5.29
N GLN A 313 9.93 16.79 4.96
CA GLN A 313 8.93 17.22 5.94
C GLN A 313 8.70 16.04 6.90
N ARG A 314 9.23 16.19 8.11
CA ARG A 314 8.92 15.37 9.26
C ARG A 314 7.54 15.83 9.75
N VAL A 315 6.59 14.91 9.86
CA VAL A 315 5.29 15.18 10.49
C VAL A 315 5.55 15.18 11.99
N ASP A 316 5.65 16.37 12.59
CA ASP A 316 5.62 16.52 14.05
C ASP A 316 4.16 16.70 14.48
N LEU A 317 3.69 15.74 15.27
CA LEU A 317 2.42 15.79 16.00
C LEU A 317 2.72 16.55 17.30
N GLU A 318 2.40 17.84 17.38
CA GLU A 318 2.68 18.61 18.58
C GLU A 318 1.61 18.46 19.66
N ASN A 319 2.11 18.06 20.83
CA ASN A 319 1.50 18.14 22.14
C ASN A 319 1.17 19.60 22.50
N VAL A 320 -0.07 19.81 22.96
CA VAL A 320 -0.49 21.00 23.70
C VAL A 320 0.31 21.11 25.01
N LYS A 321 1.00 22.24 25.23
CA LYS A 321 1.20 22.82 26.56
C LYS A 321 1.52 24.31 26.51
N ASN A 322 0.72 25.05 27.27
CA ASN A 322 0.75 26.50 27.50
C ASN A 322 2.09 27.03 28.03
N SER A 323 2.51 28.18 27.52
CA SER A 323 3.01 29.31 28.32
C SER A 323 3.04 30.54 27.42
N GLY A 324 2.31 31.59 27.82
CA GLY A 324 2.20 32.84 27.08
C GLY A 324 3.39 33.77 27.31
N GLU A 325 3.67 34.61 26.32
CA GLU A 325 3.94 36.04 26.49
C GLU A 325 3.82 36.73 25.12
N GLN A 326 3.35 37.98 25.17
CA GLN A 326 2.92 38.80 24.04
C GLN A 326 4.12 39.30 23.23
N ASP A 327 3.99 39.39 21.90
CA ASP A 327 4.41 40.57 21.14
C ASP A 327 3.70 40.63 19.78
N ALA A 328 3.33 41.86 19.41
CA ALA A 328 2.31 42.20 18.45
C ALA A 328 2.80 42.29 16.99
N ASN A 329 1.83 42.12 16.07
CA ASN A 329 1.84 42.51 14.65
C ASN A 329 2.91 41.91 13.74
N THR A 330 2.55 40.81 13.08
CA THR A 330 2.83 40.62 11.65
C THR A 330 1.71 39.75 11.08
N GLU A 331 0.90 40.31 10.18
CA GLU A 331 -0.01 39.56 9.31
C GLU A 331 0.84 38.64 8.41
N GLY A 332 1.10 37.42 8.88
CA GLY A 332 1.81 36.38 8.16
C GLY A 332 0.82 35.39 7.56
N SER A 333 0.66 35.47 6.24
CA SER A 333 0.03 34.44 5.40
C SER A 333 0.30 33.02 5.93
N ASN A 334 -0.75 32.30 6.33
CA ASN A 334 -0.71 30.86 6.55
C ASN A 334 -0.39 30.17 5.21
N SER A 335 0.89 30.13 4.84
CA SER A 335 1.34 29.38 3.68
C SER A 335 1.34 27.89 4.03
N LEU A 336 0.15 27.27 4.05
CA LEU A 336 0.05 25.82 3.93
C LEU A 336 0.74 25.44 2.62
N GLY A 337 1.94 24.89 2.73
CA GLY A 337 2.73 24.49 1.57
C GLY A 337 1.96 23.48 0.72
N ARG A 338 2.25 23.47 -0.59
CA ARG A 338 1.67 22.53 -1.54
C ARG A 338 1.80 21.08 -1.00
N PRO A 339 0.71 20.29 -0.97
CA PRO A 339 0.76 18.90 -0.54
C PRO A 339 1.70 18.10 -1.45
N TYR A 340 2.48 17.20 -0.84
CA TYR A 340 3.36 16.30 -1.58
C TYR A 340 2.61 15.01 -1.91
N LEU A 341 2.20 14.87 -3.19
CA LEU A 341 1.42 13.72 -3.67
C LEU A 341 0.17 13.49 -2.79
N CYS A 342 -0.19 12.24 -2.53
CA CYS A 342 -1.30 11.88 -1.63
C CYS A 342 -0.79 11.47 -0.23
N THR A 343 0.30 12.07 0.23
CA THR A 343 0.92 11.72 1.52
C THR A 343 -0.06 12.01 2.67
N GLY A 344 -0.34 10.99 3.49
CA GLY A 344 -1.25 11.11 4.62
C GLY A 344 -2.72 10.89 4.30
N TYR A 345 -3.08 10.75 3.02
CA TYR A 345 -4.44 10.49 2.58
C TYR A 345 -4.78 9.00 2.65
N ASP A 346 -6.07 8.73 2.83
CA ASP A 346 -6.63 7.39 2.77
C ASP A 346 -7.38 7.22 1.44
N ILE A 347 -7.40 6.00 0.89
CA ILE A 347 -8.15 5.69 -0.32
C ILE A 347 -9.17 4.58 -0.06
N TYR A 348 -10.36 4.76 -0.60
CA TYR A 348 -11.48 3.82 -0.56
C TYR A 348 -11.71 3.27 -1.97
N LEU A 349 -11.76 1.96 -2.09
CA LEU A 349 -11.88 1.22 -3.35
C LEU A 349 -13.04 0.24 -3.26
N ILE A 350 -13.77 0.05 -4.35
CA ILE A 350 -14.78 -1.02 -4.40
C ILE A 350 -14.10 -2.38 -4.43
N TRP A 351 -13.17 -2.54 -5.36
CA TRP A 351 -12.44 -3.78 -5.57
C TRP A 351 -11.03 -3.68 -5.04
N GLU A 352 -10.51 -4.80 -4.53
CA GLU A 352 -9.09 -4.93 -4.23
C GLU A 352 -8.27 -4.62 -5.50
N PRO A 353 -7.30 -3.70 -5.42
CA PRO A 353 -6.57 -3.24 -6.58
C PRO A 353 -5.65 -4.34 -7.13
N CYS A 354 -5.49 -4.36 -8.45
CA CYS A 354 -4.47 -5.18 -9.11
C CYS A 354 -3.05 -4.66 -8.80
N ALA A 355 -2.02 -5.42 -9.17
CA ALA A 355 -0.62 -5.08 -8.90
C ALA A 355 -0.20 -3.68 -9.40
N MET A 356 -0.68 -3.27 -10.58
CA MET A 356 -0.44 -1.93 -11.13
C MET A 356 -1.02 -0.84 -10.22
N CYS A 357 -2.29 -0.95 -9.87
CA CYS A 357 -2.98 0.02 -9.01
C CYS A 357 -2.36 0.05 -7.61
N ALA A 358 -2.06 -1.11 -7.02
CA ALA A 358 -1.42 -1.20 -5.72
C ALA A 358 -0.05 -0.51 -5.72
N MET A 359 0.79 -0.75 -6.73
CA MET A 359 2.10 -0.11 -6.84
C MET A 359 2.00 1.39 -7.10
N ALA A 360 1.00 1.85 -7.87
CA ALA A 360 0.74 3.27 -8.05
C ALA A 360 0.44 3.97 -6.71
N LEU A 361 -0.32 3.32 -5.82
CA LEU A 361 -0.62 3.86 -4.49
C LEU A 361 0.62 3.91 -3.58
N VAL A 362 1.57 2.98 -3.72
CA VAL A 362 2.90 3.07 -3.09
C VAL A 362 3.60 4.34 -3.54
N HIS A 363 3.65 4.59 -4.85
CA HIS A 363 4.31 5.76 -5.43
C HIS A 363 3.65 7.09 -5.02
N GLN A 364 2.33 7.09 -4.76
CA GLN A 364 1.59 8.26 -4.27
C GLN A 364 1.65 8.47 -2.76
N ARG A 365 2.35 7.59 -2.02
CA ARG A 365 2.51 7.64 -0.56
C ARG A 365 1.18 7.65 0.21
N ILE A 366 0.18 6.95 -0.32
CA ILE A 366 -1.09 6.74 0.37
C ILE A 366 -0.84 6.11 1.75
N ARG A 367 -1.60 6.54 2.74
CA ARG A 367 -1.44 6.13 4.14
C ARG A 367 -2.17 4.83 4.45
N ARG A 368 -3.46 4.75 4.11
CA ARG A 368 -4.31 3.57 4.31
C ARG A 368 -5.15 3.29 3.08
N ILE A 369 -5.33 2.01 2.79
CA ILE A 369 -6.20 1.52 1.72
C ILE A 369 -7.36 0.76 2.35
N PHE A 370 -8.58 1.16 2.01
CA PHE A 370 -9.81 0.47 2.36
C PHE A 370 -10.42 -0.09 1.08
N TYR A 371 -10.68 -1.39 1.01
CA TYR A 371 -11.43 -1.97 -0.12
C TYR A 371 -12.63 -2.77 0.37
N ALA A 372 -13.69 -2.87 -0.43
CA ALA A 372 -14.89 -3.62 -0.02
C ALA A 372 -14.86 -5.09 -0.46
N LEU A 373 -14.60 -5.31 -1.75
CA LEU A 373 -14.68 -6.62 -2.41
C LEU A 373 -13.28 -7.15 -2.74
N PRO A 374 -12.97 -8.42 -2.42
CA PRO A 374 -11.70 -9.03 -2.78
C PRO A 374 -11.59 -9.23 -4.30
N ASN A 375 -10.37 -9.27 -4.82
CA ASN A 375 -10.08 -9.54 -6.23
C ASN A 375 -9.36 -10.90 -6.35
N PRO A 376 -10.10 -12.00 -6.57
CA PRO A 376 -9.53 -13.34 -6.55
C PRO A 376 -8.59 -13.64 -7.72
N GLU A 377 -8.64 -12.86 -8.81
CA GLU A 377 -7.92 -13.14 -10.06
C GLU A 377 -6.61 -12.35 -10.20
N THR A 378 -6.55 -11.12 -9.68
CA THR A 378 -5.35 -10.27 -9.82
C THR A 378 -5.08 -9.39 -8.59
N GLY A 379 -5.80 -9.60 -7.49
CA GLY A 379 -5.72 -8.80 -6.27
C GLY A 379 -4.32 -8.82 -5.64
N ALA A 380 -3.78 -7.64 -5.39
CA ALA A 380 -2.40 -7.49 -4.96
C ALA A 380 -2.21 -7.15 -3.47
N LEU A 381 -3.30 -7.04 -2.70
CA LEU A 381 -3.27 -6.60 -1.30
C LEU A 381 -3.74 -7.66 -0.30
N GLY A 382 -4.08 -8.86 -0.74
CA GLY A 382 -4.45 -9.95 0.14
C GLY A 382 -4.91 -11.22 -0.56
N SER A 383 -5.46 -11.11 -1.78
CA SER A 383 -5.99 -12.26 -2.51
C SER A 383 -4.90 -13.11 -3.15
N ILE A 384 -4.09 -12.54 -4.06
CA ILE A 384 -3.00 -13.27 -4.73
C ILE A 384 -1.64 -12.81 -4.22
N HIS A 385 -1.43 -11.49 -4.19
CA HIS A 385 -0.19 -10.91 -3.68
C HIS A 385 -0.45 -10.10 -2.41
N ARG A 386 0.63 -9.80 -1.68
CA ARG A 386 0.63 -8.89 -0.53
C ARG A 386 1.72 -7.85 -0.72
N LEU A 387 1.50 -6.94 -1.67
CA LEU A 387 2.49 -5.90 -2.01
C LEU A 387 2.83 -5.03 -0.79
N GLN A 388 1.88 -4.81 0.11
CA GLN A 388 2.11 -4.09 1.37
C GLN A 388 3.07 -4.80 2.33
N GLY A 389 3.39 -6.08 2.11
CA GLY A 389 4.38 -6.83 2.89
C GLY A 389 5.76 -6.90 2.26
N GLU A 390 5.93 -6.35 1.05
CA GLU A 390 7.21 -6.42 0.34
C GLU A 390 8.25 -5.51 0.99
N LYS A 391 9.34 -6.12 1.49
CA LYS A 391 10.38 -5.42 2.28
C LYS A 391 11.26 -4.52 1.42
N SER A 392 11.38 -4.81 0.12
CA SER A 392 12.18 -4.01 -0.81
C SER A 392 11.54 -2.66 -1.18
N LEU A 393 10.28 -2.43 -0.81
CA LEU A 393 9.59 -1.17 -1.04
C LEU A 393 9.98 -0.11 0.01
N ASN A 394 10.09 1.14 -0.44
CA ASN A 394 10.45 2.26 0.43
C ASN A 394 9.27 2.83 1.22
N HIS A 395 8.05 2.72 0.69
CA HIS A 395 6.82 3.23 1.31
C HIS A 395 5.86 2.08 1.53
N HIS A 396 5.16 2.09 2.66
CA HIS A 396 4.18 1.08 3.05
C HIS A 396 2.89 1.76 3.50
N TYR A 397 1.77 1.07 3.31
CA TYR A 397 0.44 1.48 3.75
C TYR A 397 -0.23 0.34 4.51
N ALA A 398 -1.18 0.69 5.39
CA ALA A 398 -2.05 -0.32 5.97
C ALA A 398 -3.21 -0.63 5.03
N VAL A 399 -3.64 -1.89 5.03
CA VAL A 399 -4.71 -2.38 4.17
C VAL A 399 -5.84 -2.90 5.04
N PHE A 400 -7.06 -2.48 4.73
CA PHE A 400 -8.27 -2.91 5.43
C PHE A 400 -9.34 -3.32 4.42
N ARG A 401 -10.09 -4.36 4.75
CA ARG A 401 -11.30 -4.76 4.05
C ARG A 401 -12.51 -4.26 4.83
N VAL A 402 -13.41 -3.55 4.16
CA VAL A 402 -14.66 -3.04 4.75
C VAL A 402 -15.81 -3.94 4.30
N VAL A 403 -16.35 -4.72 5.22
CA VAL A 403 -17.50 -5.59 4.97
C VAL A 403 -18.78 -4.77 5.15
N MET A 404 -19.55 -4.62 4.07
CA MET A 404 -20.83 -3.94 4.09
C MET A 404 -21.95 -4.91 3.64
N PRO A 405 -23.10 -4.94 4.33
CA PRO A 405 -24.24 -5.81 3.97
C PRO A 405 -24.82 -5.50 2.59
N GLU A 406 -24.68 -4.26 2.12
CA GLU A 406 -25.22 -3.78 0.84
C GLU A 406 -24.43 -4.33 -0.37
N LEU A 407 -23.28 -4.97 -0.14
CA LEU A 407 -22.38 -5.52 -1.16
C LEU A 407 -22.29 -7.04 -1.01
N GLU A 408 -23.29 -7.77 -1.50
CA GLU A 408 -23.23 -9.24 -1.52
C GLU A 408 -22.44 -9.75 -2.73
N PHE A 409 -21.47 -10.62 -2.46
CA PHE A 409 -20.84 -11.48 -3.45
C PHE A 409 -21.84 -12.61 -3.77
N PRO A 410 -22.15 -12.92 -5.04
CA PRO A 410 -22.58 -14.25 -5.39
C PRO A 410 -21.37 -15.15 -5.13
N LEU A 411 -21.35 -15.82 -3.98
CA LEU A 411 -20.48 -16.95 -3.77
C LEU A 411 -20.90 -18.01 -4.79
N GLU A 412 -20.28 -18.01 -5.97
CA GLU A 412 -20.31 -19.18 -6.83
C GLU A 412 -19.64 -20.32 -6.04
N ARG A 413 -20.45 -21.32 -5.71
CA ARG A 413 -20.03 -22.59 -5.12
C ARG A 413 -19.46 -23.50 -6.20
#